data_AF-A0A970WNS1-F1
#
_entry.id   AF-A0A970WNS1-F1
#
_cell.length_a   1.000
_cell.length_b   1.000
_cell.length_c   1.000
_cell.angle_alpha   90.00
_cell.angle_beta   90.00
_cell.angle_gamma   90.00
#
_symmetry.space_group_name_H-M   'P 1'
#
loop_
_entity.id
_entity.type
_entity.pdbx_description
1 polymer ?
#
loop_
_entity_poly.entity_id
_entity_poly.type
_entity_poly.pdbx_seq_one_letter_code
_entity_poly.pdbx_strand_id
1 'polypeptide(L)'
;MGVMSFHKTTGKPHMSFAEQPSAAPSFRDRSAGLVAFGVIQILMGIFCVMMIPFMLLSVVVGPAAGAATDVWTMIPAAGFYAVLAVAALWLGIGSILARRWARALTLVLAWMVLVMGIVTMILMGIWMPGIMAEAAAQDPRLPPEAMIIMQVVMLGTMGCMYLVMPGAFVAFYRSPHVKATCEFRDPHVRWTDKCPLPVLALSLMLGFGAVSMVFTLGYGAIPFFGVILKGVPAVVVILGFILLFAYLAWAVYKLKMSAWVTTLLVYVLFGLSTIVTFSRVKMVDYYREIGLPEEQIEMVQRSGMLSRMNIPVMIGVGFVVIIAYMLWVRRYFVARSETQLDS
;
A
#
# COMPACT_ATOMS: atom_id res chain seq x y z
N MET A 1 94.06 6.82 18.03
CA MET A 1 94.18 6.50 16.59
C MET A 1 93.35 5.26 16.37
N GLY A 2 92.09 5.33 15.93
CA GLY A 2 91.67 5.69 14.56
C GLY A 2 91.60 4.37 13.75
N VAL A 3 90.53 3.94 13.11
CA VAL A 3 89.32 4.60 12.60
C VAL A 3 88.22 3.54 12.47
N MET A 4 87.01 3.89 12.92
CA MET A 4 85.73 3.22 12.64
C MET A 4 85.44 3.29 11.13
N SER A 5 85.14 2.17 10.47
CA SER A 5 84.55 2.17 9.14
C SER A 5 83.14 1.59 9.19
N PHE A 6 82.16 2.49 9.05
CA PHE A 6 80.74 2.21 8.91
C PHE A 6 80.46 1.81 7.45
N HIS A 7 80.07 0.55 7.21
CA HIS A 7 79.41 0.19 5.95
C HIS A 7 77.92 0.53 6.06
N LYS A 8 77.54 1.62 5.40
CA LYS A 8 76.18 2.13 5.30
C LYS A 8 75.45 1.38 4.17
N THR A 9 74.78 0.27 4.49
CA THR A 9 73.80 -0.35 3.57
C THR A 9 72.53 0.49 3.57
N THR A 10 72.40 1.40 2.60
CA THR A 10 71.15 2.09 2.29
C THR A 10 70.20 1.16 1.54
N GLY A 11 69.58 0.24 2.28
CA GLY A 11 68.35 -0.42 1.83
C GLY A 11 67.20 0.56 2.04
N LYS A 12 66.73 1.20 0.97
CA LYS A 12 65.44 1.91 1.00
C LYS A 12 64.36 0.90 1.45
N PRO A 13 63.52 1.19 2.45
CA PRO A 13 62.32 0.41 2.64
C PRO A 13 61.46 0.65 1.40
N HIS A 14 61.39 -0.34 0.51
CA HIS A 14 60.27 -0.44 -0.40
C HIS A 14 59.03 -0.51 0.50
N MET A 15 58.34 0.61 0.68
CA MET A 15 56.94 0.61 1.06
C MET A 15 56.21 -0.08 -0.10
N SER A 16 56.19 -1.40 -0.02
CA SER A 16 55.18 -2.23 -0.66
C SER A 16 53.85 -1.67 -0.14
N PHE A 17 53.20 -0.82 -0.93
CA PHE A 17 51.75 -0.79 -0.96
C PHE A 17 51.37 -2.21 -1.34
N ALA A 18 51.25 -3.08 -0.33
CA ALA A 18 50.42 -4.25 -0.47
C ALA A 18 49.07 -3.65 -0.86
N GLU A 19 48.72 -3.76 -2.15
CA GLU A 19 47.34 -3.75 -2.56
C GLU A 19 46.66 -4.70 -1.60
N GLN A 20 45.94 -4.15 -0.61
CA GLN A 20 44.98 -4.93 0.11
C GLN A 20 44.12 -5.54 -0.99
N PRO A 21 44.06 -6.88 -1.12
CA PRO A 21 43.17 -7.49 -2.08
C PRO A 21 41.82 -6.86 -1.80
N SER A 22 41.24 -6.19 -2.79
CA SER A 22 39.87 -5.70 -2.72
C SER A 22 39.04 -6.90 -2.27
N ALA A 23 38.73 -6.95 -0.98
CA ALA A 23 38.12 -8.12 -0.40
C ALA A 23 36.78 -8.23 -1.10
N ALA A 24 36.63 -9.27 -1.94
CA ALA A 24 35.39 -9.52 -2.65
C ALA A 24 34.26 -9.41 -1.62
N PRO A 25 33.20 -8.64 -1.91
CA PRO A 25 32.16 -8.39 -0.92
C PRO A 25 31.68 -9.72 -0.35
N SER A 26 31.69 -9.85 0.99
CA SER A 26 31.31 -11.06 1.74
C SER A 26 29.84 -11.48 1.54
N PHE A 27 29.09 -10.76 0.70
CA PHE A 27 27.70 -11.01 0.39
C PHE A 27 27.51 -11.34 -1.10
N ARG A 28 26.55 -12.24 -1.38
CA ARG A 28 26.13 -12.53 -2.75
C ARG A 28 25.50 -11.31 -3.40
N ASP A 29 26.06 -10.83 -4.50
CA ASP A 29 25.46 -9.75 -5.29
C ASP A 29 24.07 -10.15 -5.81
N ARG A 30 23.07 -9.30 -5.53
CA ARG A 30 21.67 -9.47 -5.96
C ARG A 30 21.24 -8.45 -7.01
N SER A 31 22.18 -7.77 -7.67
CA SER A 31 21.91 -6.76 -8.69
C SER A 31 21.01 -7.26 -9.83
N ALA A 32 21.25 -8.47 -10.35
CA ALA A 32 20.38 -9.05 -11.38
C ALA A 32 18.93 -9.26 -10.88
N GLY A 33 18.76 -9.68 -9.62
CA GLY A 33 17.43 -9.79 -9.01
C GLY A 33 16.75 -8.44 -8.82
N LEU A 34 17.50 -7.41 -8.40
CA LEU A 34 17.00 -6.04 -8.28
C LEU A 34 16.50 -5.47 -9.61
N VAL A 35 17.20 -5.80 -10.70
CA VAL A 35 16.76 -5.48 -12.07
C VAL A 35 15.48 -6.23 -12.41
N ALA A 36 15.42 -7.56 -12.20
CA ALA A 36 14.24 -8.36 -12.53
C ALA A 36 12.98 -7.89 -11.77
N PHE A 37 13.06 -7.72 -10.45
CA PHE A 37 11.95 -7.20 -9.65
C PHE A 37 11.60 -5.74 -9.99
N GLY A 38 12.60 -4.93 -10.32
CA GLY A 38 12.36 -3.56 -10.78
C GLY A 38 11.63 -3.49 -12.12
N VAL A 39 11.95 -4.38 -13.07
CA VAL A 39 11.23 -4.52 -14.35
C VAL A 39 9.79 -4.97 -14.10
N ILE A 40 9.56 -5.96 -13.24
CA ILE A 40 8.20 -6.39 -12.86
C ILE A 40 7.40 -5.20 -12.30
N GLN A 41 8.00 -4.40 -11.43
CA GLN A 41 7.34 -3.23 -10.84
C GLN A 41 7.04 -2.13 -11.89
N ILE A 42 7.91 -1.93 -12.87
CA ILE A 42 7.65 -1.04 -14.00
C ILE A 42 6.48 -1.56 -14.83
N LEU A 43 6.44 -2.86 -15.13
CA LEU A 43 5.33 -3.47 -15.87
C LEU A 43 4.00 -3.33 -15.12
N MET A 44 4.00 -3.47 -13.79
CA MET A 44 2.82 -3.17 -12.96
C MET A 44 2.40 -1.70 -13.10
N GLY A 45 3.36 -0.77 -13.10
CA GLY A 45 3.08 0.65 -13.32
C GLY A 45 2.47 0.93 -14.69
N ILE A 46 3.01 0.32 -15.75
CA ILE A 46 2.47 0.42 -17.12
C ILE A 46 1.06 -0.18 -17.19
N PHE A 47 0.83 -1.31 -16.54
CA PHE A 47 -0.50 -1.91 -16.44
C PHE A 47 -1.50 -0.96 -15.76
N CYS A 48 -1.12 -0.29 -14.66
CA CYS A 48 -1.95 0.73 -14.02
C CYS A 48 -2.25 1.92 -14.95
N VAL A 49 -1.25 2.40 -15.72
CA VAL A 49 -1.48 3.46 -16.73
C VAL A 49 -2.50 2.99 -17.78
N MET A 50 -2.37 1.75 -18.24
CA MET A 50 -3.26 1.16 -19.25
C MET A 50 -4.71 0.98 -18.76
N MET A 51 -4.94 0.83 -17.46
CA MET A 51 -6.31 0.79 -16.91
C MET A 51 -7.06 2.11 -17.11
N ILE A 52 -6.36 3.26 -17.14
CA ILE A 52 -6.97 4.59 -17.30
C ILE A 52 -7.71 4.73 -18.64
N PRO A 53 -7.11 4.49 -19.82
CA PRO A 53 -7.83 4.55 -21.08
C PRO A 53 -8.91 3.46 -21.20
N PHE A 54 -8.76 2.28 -20.58
CA PHE A 54 -9.83 1.28 -20.55
C PHE A 54 -11.07 1.77 -19.77
N MET A 55 -10.86 2.46 -18.65
CA MET A 55 -11.97 3.10 -17.91
C MET A 55 -12.61 4.25 -18.69
N LEU A 56 -11.84 4.99 -19.50
CA LEU A 56 -12.42 6.04 -20.36
C LEU A 56 -13.18 5.43 -21.55
N LEU A 57 -12.69 4.32 -22.10
CA LEU A 57 -13.37 3.59 -23.16
C LEU A 57 -14.73 3.06 -22.69
N SER A 58 -14.87 2.65 -21.43
CA SER A 58 -16.16 2.21 -20.89
C SER A 58 -17.20 3.32 -20.84
N VAL A 59 -16.81 4.60 -20.78
CA VAL A 59 -17.76 5.73 -20.89
C VAL A 59 -18.27 5.88 -22.32
N VAL A 60 -17.42 5.62 -23.32
CA VAL A 60 -17.79 5.73 -24.74
C VAL A 60 -18.65 4.56 -25.19
N VAL A 61 -18.31 3.35 -24.76
CA VAL A 61 -18.98 2.11 -25.16
C VAL A 61 -20.16 1.76 -24.22
N GLY A 62 -20.14 2.22 -22.98
CA GLY A 62 -21.14 1.93 -21.94
C GLY A 62 -22.58 2.25 -22.34
N PRO A 63 -22.87 3.43 -22.94
CA PRO A 63 -24.22 3.74 -23.42
C PRO A 63 -24.74 2.74 -24.46
N ALA A 64 -23.87 2.21 -25.32
CA ALA A 64 -24.23 1.18 -26.31
C ALA A 64 -24.44 -0.21 -25.66
N ALA A 65 -23.88 -0.43 -24.47
CA ALA A 65 -24.03 -1.65 -23.69
C ALA A 65 -25.12 -1.56 -22.59
N GLY A 66 -25.88 -0.46 -22.54
CA GLY A 66 -26.93 -0.24 -21.52
C GLY A 66 -26.39 0.03 -20.12
N ALA A 67 -25.13 0.45 -20.00
CA ALA A 67 -24.49 0.82 -18.73
C ALA A 67 -23.99 2.27 -18.84
N ALA A 68 -24.86 3.24 -18.58
CA ALA A 68 -24.45 4.64 -18.54
C ALA A 68 -23.50 4.87 -17.35
N THR A 69 -22.21 4.97 -17.63
CA THR A 69 -21.19 5.32 -16.63
C THR A 69 -20.87 6.81 -16.74
N ASP A 70 -21.09 7.56 -15.67
CA ASP A 70 -20.74 8.98 -15.61
C ASP A 70 -19.22 9.16 -15.42
N VAL A 71 -18.62 10.07 -16.19
CA VAL A 71 -17.19 10.40 -16.16
C VAL A 71 -16.75 10.83 -14.76
N TRP A 72 -17.61 11.56 -14.04
CA TRP A 72 -17.29 12.05 -12.70
C TRP A 72 -17.06 10.94 -11.69
N THR A 73 -17.77 9.82 -11.83
CA THR A 73 -17.59 8.62 -10.97
C THR A 73 -16.29 7.87 -11.26
N MET A 74 -15.65 8.11 -12.42
CA MET A 74 -14.40 7.46 -12.83
C MET A 74 -13.14 8.22 -12.39
N ILE A 75 -13.24 9.52 -12.15
CA ILE A 75 -12.11 10.36 -11.71
C ILE A 75 -11.40 9.78 -10.48
N PRO A 76 -12.11 9.33 -9.42
CA PRO A 76 -11.46 8.78 -8.24
C PRO A 76 -10.62 7.53 -8.56
N ALA A 77 -11.17 6.61 -9.35
CA ALA A 77 -10.49 5.39 -9.76
C ALA A 77 -9.28 5.70 -10.67
N ALA A 78 -9.45 6.56 -11.68
CA ALA A 78 -8.38 6.98 -12.57
C ALA A 78 -7.23 7.65 -11.82
N GLY A 79 -7.55 8.54 -10.88
CA GLY A 79 -6.58 9.19 -10.02
C GLY A 79 -5.81 8.21 -9.13
N PHE A 80 -6.50 7.23 -8.56
CA PHE A 80 -5.88 6.16 -7.78
C PHE A 80 -4.90 5.32 -8.62
N TYR A 81 -5.30 4.89 -9.82
CA TYR A 81 -4.42 4.18 -10.75
C TYR A 81 -3.21 5.03 -11.18
N ALA A 82 -3.39 6.33 -11.38
CA ALA A 82 -2.29 7.24 -11.72
C ALA A 82 -1.26 7.33 -10.58
N VAL A 83 -1.72 7.44 -9.32
CA VAL A 83 -0.83 7.45 -8.15
C VAL A 83 -0.07 6.13 -8.01
N LEU A 84 -0.77 4.99 -8.17
CA LEU A 84 -0.13 3.67 -8.14
C LEU A 84 0.88 3.50 -9.28
N ALA A 85 0.56 3.97 -10.48
CA ALA A 85 1.47 3.94 -11.62
C ALA A 85 2.75 4.71 -11.34
N VAL A 86 2.64 5.96 -10.89
CA VAL A 86 3.81 6.79 -10.54
C VAL A 86 4.64 6.12 -9.45
N ALA A 87 4.01 5.61 -8.39
CA ALA A 87 4.70 4.92 -7.31
C ALA A 87 5.44 3.67 -7.81
N ALA A 88 4.78 2.82 -8.60
CA ALA A 88 5.36 1.59 -9.13
C ALA A 88 6.52 1.86 -10.10
N LEU A 89 6.36 2.81 -11.03
CA LEU A 89 7.43 3.22 -11.95
C LEU A 89 8.64 3.79 -11.18
N TRP A 90 8.40 4.69 -10.23
CA TRP A 90 9.44 5.32 -9.43
C TRP A 90 10.22 4.29 -8.59
N LEU A 91 9.51 3.37 -7.94
CA LEU A 91 10.12 2.30 -7.15
C LEU A 91 10.86 1.28 -8.02
N GLY A 92 10.31 0.94 -9.19
CA GLY A 92 10.96 0.02 -10.13
C GLY A 92 12.28 0.57 -10.65
N ILE A 93 12.32 1.85 -11.03
CA ILE A 93 13.56 2.55 -11.38
C ILE A 93 14.53 2.56 -10.19
N GLY A 94 14.03 2.90 -8.99
CA GLY A 94 14.83 2.88 -7.78
C GLY A 94 15.43 1.51 -7.46
N SER A 95 14.70 0.43 -7.73
CA SER A 95 15.14 -0.94 -7.56
C SER A 95 16.25 -1.31 -8.55
N ILE A 96 16.06 -1.01 -9.84
CA ILE A 96 17.08 -1.24 -10.89
C ILE A 96 18.39 -0.52 -10.52
N LEU A 97 18.29 0.70 -9.99
CA LEU A 97 19.41 1.49 -9.53
C LEU A 97 19.94 1.08 -8.14
N ALA A 98 19.43 -0.01 -7.56
CA ALA A 98 19.80 -0.53 -6.24
C ALA A 98 19.73 0.48 -5.09
N ARG A 99 18.81 1.46 -5.15
CA ARG A 99 18.70 2.53 -4.15
C ARG A 99 18.12 2.02 -2.83
N ARG A 100 18.70 2.45 -1.70
CA ARG A 100 18.29 1.99 -0.36
C ARG A 100 16.83 2.32 -0.03
N TRP A 101 16.38 3.51 -0.43
CA TRP A 101 15.00 3.94 -0.19
C TRP A 101 14.00 3.09 -0.98
N ALA A 102 14.32 2.69 -2.22
CA ALA A 102 13.44 1.89 -3.05
C ALA A 102 13.21 0.49 -2.43
N ARG A 103 14.27 -0.10 -1.88
CA ARG A 103 14.21 -1.37 -1.13
C ARG A 103 13.28 -1.25 0.08
N ALA A 104 13.45 -0.21 0.90
CA ALA A 104 12.66 0.01 2.10
C ALA A 104 11.17 0.24 1.78
N LEU A 105 10.87 1.14 0.83
CA LEU A 105 9.51 1.45 0.42
C LEU A 105 8.81 0.25 -0.21
N THR A 106 9.49 -0.48 -1.10
CA THR A 106 8.91 -1.66 -1.76
C THR A 106 8.59 -2.75 -0.74
N LEU A 107 9.50 -3.00 0.21
CA LEU A 107 9.26 -3.99 1.28
C LEU A 107 8.04 -3.61 2.13
N VAL A 108 7.92 -2.33 2.50
CA VAL A 108 6.79 -1.82 3.29
C VAL A 108 5.48 -1.95 2.53
N LEU A 109 5.42 -1.50 1.28
CA LEU A 109 4.22 -1.59 0.44
C LEU A 109 3.84 -3.05 0.17
N ALA A 110 4.82 -3.92 -0.09
CA ALA A 110 4.57 -5.34 -0.30
C ALA A 110 3.96 -6.00 0.96
N TRP A 111 4.41 -5.66 2.16
CA TRP A 111 3.79 -6.12 3.40
C TRP A 111 2.35 -5.59 3.56
N MET A 112 2.10 -4.32 3.24
CA MET A 112 0.75 -3.76 3.30
C MET A 112 -0.20 -4.50 2.35
N VAL A 113 0.21 -4.69 1.09
CA VAL A 113 -0.59 -5.40 0.09
C VAL A 113 -0.78 -6.86 0.48
N LEU A 114 0.25 -7.52 1.02
CA LEU A 114 0.15 -8.92 1.45
C LEU A 114 -0.83 -9.10 2.62
N VAL A 115 -0.74 -8.26 3.66
CA VAL A 115 -1.65 -8.33 4.81
C VAL A 115 -3.08 -8.03 4.38
N MET A 116 -3.30 -6.97 3.60
CA MET A 116 -4.62 -6.67 3.06
C MET A 116 -5.11 -7.80 2.15
N GLY A 117 -4.24 -8.35 1.31
CA GLY A 117 -4.51 -9.46 0.42
C GLY A 117 -4.99 -10.72 1.15
N ILE A 118 -4.33 -11.08 2.25
CA ILE A 118 -4.75 -12.21 3.10
C ILE A 118 -6.16 -11.97 3.64
N VAL A 119 -6.42 -10.79 4.20
CA VAL A 119 -7.75 -10.44 4.72
C VAL A 119 -8.81 -10.49 3.62
N THR A 120 -8.54 -9.89 2.46
CA THR A 120 -9.44 -9.90 1.30
C THR A 120 -9.71 -11.33 0.81
N MET A 121 -8.70 -12.18 0.74
CA MET A 121 -8.85 -13.57 0.28
C MET A 121 -9.67 -14.42 1.27
N ILE A 122 -9.49 -14.20 2.58
CA ILE A 122 -10.31 -14.86 3.61
C ILE A 122 -11.77 -14.43 3.49
N LEU A 123 -12.02 -13.12 3.38
CA LEU A 123 -13.38 -12.58 3.26
C LEU A 123 -14.06 -13.07 1.97
N MET A 124 -13.32 -13.08 0.85
CA MET A 124 -13.82 -13.66 -0.40
C MET A 124 -14.13 -15.14 -0.25
N GLY A 125 -13.27 -15.94 0.40
CA GLY A 125 -13.56 -17.36 0.66
C GLY A 125 -14.87 -17.57 1.43
N ILE A 126 -15.22 -16.66 2.34
CA ILE A 126 -16.46 -16.72 3.13
C ILE A 126 -17.69 -16.32 2.30
N TRP A 127 -17.58 -15.30 1.44
CA TRP A 127 -18.74 -14.74 0.71
C TRP A 127 -18.99 -15.36 -0.66
N MET A 128 -17.95 -15.87 -1.31
CA MET A 128 -18.03 -16.41 -2.66
C MET A 128 -19.08 -17.51 -2.85
N PRO A 129 -19.24 -18.49 -1.94
CA PRO A 129 -20.29 -19.51 -2.08
C PRO A 129 -21.68 -18.89 -2.17
N GLY A 130 -21.88 -17.77 -1.47
CA GLY A 130 -23.14 -17.06 -1.47
C GLY A 130 -23.44 -16.32 -2.76
N ILE A 131 -22.44 -15.58 -3.25
CA ILE A 131 -22.53 -14.86 -4.53
C ILE A 131 -22.80 -15.85 -5.68
N MET A 132 -22.16 -17.03 -5.65
CA MET A 132 -22.35 -18.06 -6.67
C MET A 132 -23.75 -18.69 -6.61
N ALA A 133 -24.28 -18.94 -5.40
CA ALA A 133 -25.64 -19.44 -5.25
C ALA A 133 -26.69 -18.46 -5.81
N GLU A 134 -26.46 -17.15 -5.63
CA GLU A 134 -27.34 -16.10 -6.16
C GLU A 134 -27.21 -15.94 -7.67
N ALA A 135 -25.98 -15.97 -8.21
CA ALA A 135 -25.74 -15.94 -9.65
C ALA A 135 -26.40 -17.13 -10.37
N ALA A 136 -26.29 -18.33 -9.79
CA ALA A 136 -26.95 -19.53 -10.31
C ALA A 136 -28.48 -19.43 -10.28
N ALA A 137 -29.05 -18.75 -9.27
CA ALA A 137 -30.48 -18.53 -9.16
C ALA A 137 -31.00 -17.50 -10.18
N GLN A 138 -30.15 -16.59 -10.66
CA GLN A 138 -30.52 -15.52 -11.59
C GLN A 138 -30.50 -15.96 -13.05
N ASP A 139 -29.52 -16.77 -13.43
CA ASP A 139 -29.45 -17.34 -14.77
C ASP A 139 -29.20 -18.85 -14.71
N PRO A 140 -30.28 -19.66 -14.69
CA PRO A 140 -30.19 -21.12 -14.67
C PRO A 140 -29.50 -21.72 -15.91
N ARG A 141 -29.21 -20.91 -16.94
CA ARG A 141 -28.53 -21.35 -18.17
C ARG A 141 -27.03 -21.41 -18.02
N LEU A 142 -26.46 -20.80 -16.97
CA LEU A 142 -25.03 -20.89 -16.70
C LEU A 142 -24.71 -22.30 -16.18
N PRO A 143 -23.97 -23.13 -16.95
CA PRO A 143 -23.66 -24.47 -16.50
C PRO A 143 -22.81 -24.40 -15.21
N PRO A 144 -23.05 -25.28 -14.22
CA PRO A 144 -22.31 -25.29 -12.96
C PRO A 144 -20.80 -25.31 -13.13
N GLU A 145 -20.32 -26.01 -14.17
CA GLU A 145 -18.89 -26.10 -14.50
C GLU A 145 -18.29 -24.74 -14.91
N ALA A 146 -19.03 -23.91 -15.66
CA ALA A 146 -18.54 -22.58 -16.06
C ALA A 146 -18.41 -21.66 -14.84
N MET A 147 -19.33 -21.72 -13.89
CA MET A 147 -19.24 -20.94 -12.65
C MET A 147 -18.03 -21.35 -11.79
N ILE A 148 -17.76 -22.65 -11.68
CA ILE A 148 -16.57 -23.16 -10.99
C ILE A 148 -15.29 -22.68 -11.69
N ILE A 149 -15.22 -22.76 -13.02
CA ILE A 149 -14.07 -22.28 -13.79
C ILE A 149 -13.87 -20.77 -13.58
N MET A 150 -14.92 -19.96 -13.69
CA MET A 150 -14.86 -18.52 -13.44
C MET A 150 -14.36 -18.21 -12.03
N GLN A 151 -14.87 -18.93 -11.02
CA GLN A 151 -14.44 -18.78 -9.64
C GLN A 151 -12.96 -19.13 -9.46
N VAL A 152 -12.50 -20.26 -10.01
CA VAL A 152 -11.10 -20.70 -9.93
C VAL A 152 -10.17 -19.70 -10.62
N VAL A 153 -10.54 -19.22 -11.81
CA VAL A 153 -9.75 -18.22 -12.54
C VAL A 153 -9.70 -16.90 -11.78
N MET A 154 -10.83 -16.43 -11.24
CA MET A 154 -10.89 -15.18 -10.49
C MET A 154 -10.09 -15.27 -9.18
N LEU A 155 -10.32 -16.29 -8.35
CA LEU A 155 -9.61 -16.48 -7.10
C LEU A 155 -8.12 -16.79 -7.33
N GLY A 156 -7.79 -17.54 -8.37
CA GLY A 156 -6.41 -17.79 -8.78
C GLY A 156 -5.70 -16.51 -9.18
N THR A 157 -6.35 -15.68 -9.99
CA THR A 157 -5.79 -14.38 -10.41
C THR A 157 -5.63 -13.43 -9.23
N MET A 158 -6.66 -13.28 -8.38
CA MET A 158 -6.58 -12.46 -7.17
C MET A 158 -5.53 -12.99 -6.19
N GLY A 159 -5.46 -14.30 -5.96
CA GLY A 159 -4.46 -14.93 -5.12
C GLY A 159 -3.03 -14.70 -5.63
N CYS A 160 -2.82 -14.76 -6.94
CA CYS A 160 -1.55 -14.42 -7.56
C CYS A 160 -1.17 -12.95 -7.33
N MET A 161 -2.10 -12.02 -7.56
CA MET A 161 -1.86 -10.58 -7.43
C MET A 161 -1.70 -10.10 -5.97
N TYR A 162 -2.47 -10.67 -5.04
CA TYR A 162 -2.53 -10.22 -3.65
C TYR A 162 -1.67 -11.04 -2.68
N LEU A 163 -1.34 -12.30 -3.02
CA LEU A 163 -0.54 -13.18 -2.16
C LEU A 163 0.81 -13.53 -2.78
N VAL A 164 0.81 -14.13 -3.97
CA VAL A 164 2.04 -14.67 -4.58
C VAL A 164 3.03 -13.56 -4.91
N MET A 165 2.56 -12.53 -5.62
CA MET A 165 3.42 -11.43 -6.05
C MET A 165 3.94 -10.62 -4.85
N PRO A 166 3.10 -10.09 -3.93
CA PRO A 166 3.58 -9.39 -2.74
C PRO A 166 4.47 -10.27 -1.86
N GLY A 167 4.14 -11.56 -1.73
CA GLY A 167 4.97 -12.54 -1.01
C GLY A 167 6.35 -12.70 -1.62
N ALA A 168 6.46 -12.75 -2.95
CA ALA A 168 7.74 -12.80 -3.66
C ALA A 168 8.56 -11.52 -3.45
N PHE A 169 7.92 -10.34 -3.51
CA PHE A 169 8.56 -9.07 -3.17
C PHE A 169 9.06 -9.07 -1.72
N VAL A 170 8.24 -9.47 -0.76
CA VAL A 170 8.64 -9.57 0.66
C VAL A 170 9.83 -10.50 0.83
N ALA A 171 9.78 -11.71 0.27
CA ALA A 171 10.85 -12.71 0.38
C ALA A 171 12.17 -12.20 -0.21
N PHE A 172 12.12 -11.52 -1.37
CA PHE A 172 13.30 -10.98 -2.01
C PHE A 172 13.88 -9.76 -1.26
N TYR A 173 13.08 -8.72 -1.02
CA TYR A 173 13.56 -7.44 -0.44
C TYR A 173 13.91 -7.53 1.06
N ARG A 174 13.42 -8.56 1.77
CA ARG A 174 13.84 -8.87 3.15
C ARG A 174 15.22 -9.52 3.22
N SER A 175 15.73 -10.08 2.12
CA SER A 175 17.00 -10.82 2.11
C SER A 175 18.18 -9.96 2.60
N PRO A 176 19.03 -10.47 3.52
CA PRO A 176 20.25 -9.76 3.94
C PRO A 176 21.18 -9.42 2.78
N HIS A 177 21.24 -10.28 1.75
CA HIS A 177 22.06 -10.05 0.56
C HIS A 177 21.54 -8.90 -0.31
N VAL A 178 20.21 -8.73 -0.43
CA VAL A 178 19.62 -7.59 -1.14
C VAL A 178 19.89 -6.30 -0.38
N LYS A 179 19.75 -6.33 0.96
CA LYS A 179 20.13 -5.19 1.81
C LYS A 179 21.59 -4.79 1.60
N ALA A 180 22.52 -5.75 1.70
CA ALA A 180 23.95 -5.51 1.54
C ALA A 180 24.31 -4.99 0.14
N THR A 181 23.66 -5.52 -0.90
CA THR A 181 23.84 -5.04 -2.29
C THR A 181 23.41 -3.57 -2.41
N CYS A 182 22.25 -3.20 -1.86
CA CYS A 182 21.80 -1.81 -1.88
C CYS A 182 22.69 -0.88 -1.04
N GLU A 183 23.18 -1.33 0.11
CA GLU A 183 24.09 -0.54 0.96
C GLU A 183 25.47 -0.33 0.31
N PHE A 184 25.95 -1.32 -0.43
CA PHE A 184 27.20 -1.22 -1.18
C PHE A 184 27.06 -0.29 -2.41
N ARG A 185 25.94 -0.37 -3.16
CA ARG A 185 25.75 0.43 -4.37
C ARG A 185 25.22 1.86 -4.12
N ASP A 186 24.53 2.08 -3.01
CA ASP A 186 24.04 3.40 -2.58
C ASP A 186 24.54 3.71 -1.16
N PRO A 187 25.82 4.14 -0.99
CA PRO A 187 26.42 4.37 0.33
C PRO A 187 25.81 5.55 1.08
N HIS A 188 25.07 6.43 0.39
CA HIS A 188 24.44 7.58 1.00
C HIS A 188 23.33 7.16 1.96
N VAL A 189 23.34 7.70 3.18
CA VAL A 189 22.23 7.54 4.12
C VAL A 189 20.99 8.23 3.56
N ARG A 190 19.93 7.47 3.33
CA ARG A 190 18.68 7.98 2.79
C ARG A 190 17.71 8.32 3.92
N TRP A 191 16.68 9.09 3.60
CA TRP A 191 15.65 9.49 4.57
C TRP A 191 14.91 8.27 5.16
N THR A 192 14.76 7.18 4.41
CA THR A 192 14.17 5.91 4.88
C THR A 192 14.99 5.22 5.96
N ASP A 193 16.30 5.49 6.03
CA ASP A 193 17.17 4.90 7.06
C ASP A 193 17.04 5.61 8.42
N LYS A 194 16.47 6.82 8.43
CA LYS A 194 16.30 7.65 9.64
C LYS A 194 15.08 7.27 10.48
N CYS A 195 14.22 6.39 9.96
CA CYS A 195 12.97 6.00 10.57
C CYS A 195 12.86 4.47 10.61
N PRO A 196 12.50 3.85 11.74
CA PRO A 196 12.25 2.42 11.80
C PRO A 196 11.18 2.01 10.77
N LEU A 197 11.41 0.90 10.05
CA LEU A 197 10.51 0.44 8.98
C LEU A 197 9.02 0.35 9.39
N PRO A 198 8.66 -0.12 10.60
CA PRO A 198 7.26 -0.11 11.04
C PRO A 198 6.65 1.29 11.13
N VAL A 199 7.40 2.26 11.62
CA VAL A 199 6.95 3.64 11.76
C VAL A 199 6.85 4.28 10.38
N LEU A 200 7.79 3.97 9.48
CA LEU A 200 7.73 4.36 8.08
C LEU A 200 6.47 3.80 7.41
N ALA A 201 6.10 2.54 7.67
CA ALA A 201 4.85 1.96 7.18
C ALA A 201 3.62 2.74 7.67
N LEU A 202 3.54 3.07 8.96
CA LEU A 202 2.44 3.88 9.48
C LEU A 202 2.38 5.26 8.81
N SER A 203 3.53 5.93 8.66
CA SER A 203 3.65 7.22 8.00
C SER A 203 3.18 7.18 6.54
N LEU A 204 3.63 6.18 5.78
CA LEU A 204 3.23 6.00 4.38
C LEU A 204 1.75 5.64 4.24
N MET A 205 1.20 4.85 5.16
CA MET A 205 -0.22 4.54 5.17
C MET A 205 -1.07 5.79 5.39
N LEU A 206 -0.66 6.67 6.33
CA LEU A 206 -1.32 7.95 6.56
C LEU A 206 -1.18 8.89 5.35
N GLY A 207 0.02 8.98 4.75
CA GLY A 207 0.27 9.80 3.57
C GLY A 207 -0.54 9.32 2.36
N PHE A 208 -0.59 8.00 2.14
CA PHE A 208 -1.42 7.38 1.12
C PHE A 208 -2.91 7.60 1.40
N GLY A 209 -3.34 7.54 2.66
CA GLY A 209 -4.70 7.88 3.07
C GLY A 209 -5.05 9.33 2.75
N ALA A 210 -4.14 10.28 3.00
CA ALA A 210 -4.33 11.69 2.66
C ALA A 210 -4.50 11.89 1.14
N VAL A 211 -3.64 11.26 0.33
CA VAL A 211 -3.74 11.30 -1.14
C VAL A 211 -5.04 10.65 -1.62
N SER A 212 -5.39 9.49 -1.07
CA SER A 212 -6.61 8.77 -1.45
C SER A 212 -7.88 9.56 -1.12
N MET A 213 -7.88 10.31 -0.01
CA MET A 213 -9.00 11.17 0.38
C MET A 213 -9.27 12.30 -0.62
N VAL A 214 -8.26 12.78 -1.36
CA VAL A 214 -8.48 13.77 -2.43
C VAL A 214 -9.46 13.23 -3.47
N PHE A 215 -9.34 11.94 -3.81
CA PHE A 215 -10.22 11.31 -4.78
C PHE A 215 -11.66 11.14 -4.28
N THR A 216 -11.86 11.08 -2.96
CA THR A 216 -13.22 11.00 -2.38
C THR A 216 -14.03 12.29 -2.56
N LEU A 217 -13.37 13.43 -2.83
CA LEU A 217 -14.06 14.69 -3.16
C LEU A 217 -14.95 14.55 -4.40
N GLY A 218 -14.61 13.65 -5.33
CA GLY A 218 -15.41 13.40 -6.52
C GLY A 218 -16.79 12.80 -6.24
N TYR A 219 -16.98 12.15 -5.08
CA TYR A 219 -18.28 11.56 -4.71
C TYR A 219 -19.23 12.56 -4.02
N GLY A 220 -18.74 13.71 -3.56
CA GLY A 220 -19.57 14.76 -2.95
C GLY A 220 -20.29 14.38 -1.64
N ALA A 221 -20.10 13.16 -1.13
CA ALA A 221 -20.71 12.68 0.11
C ALA A 221 -19.79 11.73 0.90
N ILE A 222 -19.86 11.83 2.24
CA ILE A 222 -19.05 11.02 3.16
C ILE A 222 -19.89 10.55 4.35
N PRO A 223 -19.77 9.28 4.77
CA PRO A 223 -20.39 8.81 6.01
C PRO A 223 -19.69 9.44 7.23
N PHE A 224 -20.47 10.01 8.14
CA PHE A 224 -19.97 10.68 9.32
C PHE A 224 -20.93 10.48 10.51
N PHE A 225 -20.56 9.67 11.50
CA PHE A 225 -21.27 9.46 12.76
C PHE A 225 -22.79 9.22 12.63
N GLY A 226 -23.19 8.27 11.79
CA GLY A 226 -24.61 7.91 11.63
C GLY A 226 -25.36 8.73 10.59
N VAL A 227 -24.73 9.75 9.99
CA VAL A 227 -25.32 10.56 8.91
C VAL A 227 -24.44 10.56 7.67
N ILE A 228 -25.03 10.90 6.52
CA ILE A 228 -24.31 11.14 5.28
C ILE A 228 -24.22 12.65 5.10
N LEU A 229 -23.00 13.20 5.19
CA LEU A 229 -22.75 14.60 4.85
C LEU A 229 -22.66 14.73 3.33
N LYS A 230 -23.18 15.82 2.77
CA LYS A 230 -23.17 16.11 1.33
C LYS A 230 -22.73 17.54 1.05
N GLY A 231 -22.23 17.78 -0.16
CA GLY A 231 -21.90 19.12 -0.64
C GLY A 231 -20.81 19.78 0.21
N VAL A 232 -20.97 21.07 0.53
CA VAL A 232 -19.96 21.87 1.24
C VAL A 232 -19.52 21.26 2.59
N PRO A 233 -20.44 20.82 3.49
CA PRO A 233 -20.04 20.14 4.73
C PRO A 233 -19.16 18.91 4.51
N ALA A 234 -19.45 18.08 3.50
CA ALA A 234 -18.64 16.91 3.17
C ALA A 234 -17.23 17.32 2.73
N VAL A 235 -17.14 18.32 1.85
CA VAL A 235 -15.85 18.84 1.35
C VAL A 235 -15.00 19.38 2.50
N VAL A 236 -15.57 20.17 3.41
CA VAL A 236 -14.84 20.72 4.57
C VAL A 236 -14.29 19.61 5.46
N VAL A 237 -15.10 18.59 5.75
CA VAL A 237 -14.67 17.43 6.55
C VAL A 237 -13.56 16.65 5.85
N ILE A 238 -13.70 16.37 4.56
CA ILE A 238 -12.69 15.67 3.76
C ILE A 238 -11.36 16.45 3.74
N LEU A 239 -11.40 17.76 3.49
CA LEU A 239 -10.20 18.61 3.52
C LEU A 239 -9.54 18.63 4.90
N GLY A 240 -10.34 18.69 5.97
CA GLY A 240 -9.85 18.56 7.34
C GLY A 240 -9.10 17.24 7.56
N PHE A 241 -9.63 16.12 7.07
CA PHE A 241 -8.96 14.82 7.14
C PHE A 241 -7.70 14.73 6.29
N ILE A 242 -7.69 15.32 5.08
CA ILE A 242 -6.50 15.37 4.23
C ILE A 242 -5.36 16.08 4.97
N LEU A 243 -5.63 17.26 5.53
CA LEU A 243 -4.63 18.03 6.28
C LEU A 243 -4.18 17.30 7.53
N LEU A 244 -5.11 16.70 8.28
CA LEU A 244 -4.80 15.91 9.47
C LEU A 244 -3.92 14.70 9.14
N PHE A 245 -4.26 13.92 8.12
CA PHE A 245 -3.51 12.73 7.74
C PHE A 245 -2.14 13.10 7.18
N ALA A 246 -2.03 14.16 6.39
CA ALA A 246 -0.74 14.67 5.90
C ALA A 246 0.16 15.13 7.06
N TYR A 247 -0.40 15.87 8.03
CA TYR A 247 0.32 16.27 9.24
C TYR A 247 0.77 15.06 10.06
N LEU A 248 -0.14 14.10 10.31
CA LEU A 248 0.17 12.90 11.09
C LEU A 248 1.21 12.02 10.38
N ALA A 249 1.17 11.89 9.06
CA ALA A 249 2.18 11.17 8.29
C ALA A 249 3.58 11.74 8.56
N TRP A 250 3.73 13.06 8.52
CA TRP A 250 4.98 13.74 8.85
C TRP A 250 5.36 13.59 10.33
N ALA A 251 4.41 13.78 11.25
CA ALA A 251 4.68 13.76 12.68
C ALA A 251 5.04 12.36 13.20
N VAL A 252 4.41 11.31 12.64
CA VAL A 252 4.75 9.90 12.85
C VAL A 252 6.14 9.59 12.31
N TYR A 253 6.49 10.06 11.11
CA TYR A 253 7.84 9.91 10.57
C TYR A 253 8.89 10.56 11.47
N LYS A 254 8.54 11.67 12.12
CA LYS A 254 9.38 12.36 13.13
C LYS A 254 9.34 11.73 14.52
N LEU A 255 8.66 10.59 14.70
CA LEU A 255 8.58 9.84 15.96
C LEU A 255 8.02 10.67 17.13
N LYS A 256 7.14 11.65 16.86
CA LYS A 256 6.52 12.45 17.93
C LYS A 256 5.51 11.60 18.71
N MET A 257 5.66 11.50 20.03
CA MET A 257 4.74 10.70 20.87
C MET A 257 3.31 11.22 20.81
N SER A 258 3.11 12.54 20.71
CA SER A 258 1.78 13.12 20.50
C SER A 258 1.12 12.62 19.22
N ALA A 259 1.89 12.43 18.13
CA ALA A 259 1.36 11.91 16.87
C ALA A 259 0.89 10.47 16.98
N TRP A 260 1.54 9.63 17.80
CA TRP A 260 1.08 8.28 18.07
C TRP A 260 -0.28 8.28 18.77
N VAL A 261 -0.45 9.08 19.84
CA VAL A 261 -1.72 9.20 20.56
C VAL A 261 -2.81 9.75 19.64
N THR A 262 -2.54 10.83 18.90
CA THR A 262 -3.52 11.41 17.98
C THR A 262 -3.92 10.43 16.88
N THR A 263 -2.97 9.70 16.29
CA THR A 263 -3.26 8.69 15.27
C THR A 263 -4.14 7.58 15.83
N LEU A 264 -3.86 7.11 17.06
CA LEU A 264 -4.68 6.11 17.73
C LEU A 264 -6.11 6.61 17.93
N LEU A 265 -6.28 7.82 18.46
CA LEU A 265 -7.60 8.44 18.66
C LEU A 265 -8.36 8.59 17.34
N VAL A 266 -7.67 9.03 16.27
CA VAL A 266 -8.27 9.18 14.94
C VAL A 266 -8.79 7.84 14.41
N TYR A 267 -7.99 6.77 14.48
CA TYR A 267 -8.45 5.44 14.05
C TYR A 267 -9.61 4.92 14.90
N VAL A 268 -9.59 5.14 16.23
CA VAL A 268 -10.69 4.77 17.14
C VAL A 268 -11.97 5.53 16.79
N LEU A 269 -11.91 6.85 16.72
CA LEU A 269 -13.08 7.68 16.42
C LEU A 269 -13.65 7.38 15.03
N PHE A 270 -12.78 7.19 14.04
CA PHE A 270 -13.21 6.87 12.68
C PHE A 270 -13.82 5.47 12.61
N GLY A 271 -13.16 4.45 13.17
CA GLY A 271 -13.70 3.09 13.22
C GLY A 271 -15.09 3.04 13.86
N LEU A 272 -15.27 3.73 15.00
CA LEU A 272 -16.57 3.86 15.66
C LEU A 272 -17.59 4.60 14.80
N SER A 273 -17.20 5.72 14.18
CA SER A 273 -18.05 6.49 13.27
C SER A 273 -18.55 5.62 12.10
N THR A 274 -17.67 4.85 11.48
CA THR A 274 -18.01 3.98 10.34
C THR A 274 -18.91 2.82 10.78
N ILE A 275 -18.63 2.19 11.92
CA ILE A 275 -19.49 1.13 12.49
C ILE A 275 -20.88 1.68 12.80
N VAL A 276 -20.99 2.83 13.50
CA VAL A 276 -22.29 3.46 13.82
C VAL A 276 -23.05 3.81 12.55
N THR A 277 -22.35 4.34 11.53
CA THR A 277 -22.98 4.74 10.27
C THR A 277 -23.56 3.55 9.53
N PHE A 278 -22.77 2.52 9.25
CA PHE A 278 -23.27 1.35 8.51
C PHE A 278 -24.11 0.38 9.35
N SER A 279 -24.23 0.59 10.66
CA SER A 279 -25.24 -0.08 11.49
C SER A 279 -26.62 0.58 11.38
N ARG A 280 -26.68 1.85 10.94
CA ARG A 280 -27.93 2.63 10.86
C ARG A 280 -28.37 2.92 9.42
N VAL A 281 -27.42 3.13 8.53
CA VAL A 281 -27.62 3.53 7.14
C VAL A 281 -27.37 2.33 6.24
N LYS A 282 -28.31 2.02 5.35
CA LYS A 282 -28.14 0.93 4.40
C LYS A 282 -27.15 1.34 3.32
N MET A 283 -26.34 0.39 2.86
CA MET A 283 -25.33 0.64 1.82
C MET A 283 -25.95 1.18 0.52
N VAL A 284 -27.16 0.72 0.20
CA VAL A 284 -27.96 1.19 -0.93
C VAL A 284 -28.25 2.69 -0.84
N ASP A 285 -28.65 3.16 0.34
CA ASP A 285 -28.96 4.58 0.54
C ASP A 285 -27.69 5.40 0.35
N TYR A 286 -26.55 4.95 0.86
CA TYR A 286 -25.27 5.61 0.59
C TYR A 286 -24.94 5.66 -0.91
N TYR A 287 -25.15 4.58 -1.68
CA TYR A 287 -24.89 4.58 -3.13
C TYR A 287 -25.75 5.57 -3.90
N ARG A 288 -27.03 5.71 -3.54
CA ARG A 288 -27.89 6.75 -4.12
C ARG A 288 -27.34 8.14 -3.84
N GLU A 289 -26.83 8.35 -2.64
CA GLU A 289 -26.37 9.66 -2.18
C GLU A 289 -25.02 10.09 -2.77
N ILE A 290 -24.17 9.15 -3.18
CA ILE A 290 -22.97 9.45 -3.98
C ILE A 290 -23.27 9.52 -5.49
N GLY A 291 -24.54 9.47 -5.88
CA GLY A 291 -24.99 9.70 -7.26
C GLY A 291 -24.84 8.51 -8.20
N LEU A 292 -24.78 7.27 -7.70
CA LEU A 292 -24.76 6.11 -8.60
C LEU A 292 -26.10 6.02 -9.38
N PRO A 293 -26.06 5.72 -10.69
CA PRO A 293 -27.27 5.43 -11.46
C PRO A 293 -28.05 4.26 -10.84
N GLU A 294 -29.39 4.36 -10.79
CA GLU A 294 -30.24 3.32 -10.20
C GLU A 294 -30.05 1.95 -10.87
N GLU A 295 -29.76 1.90 -12.17
CA GLU A 295 -29.43 0.65 -12.88
C GLU A 295 -28.21 -0.06 -12.28
N GLN A 296 -27.17 0.69 -11.88
CA GLN A 296 -25.99 0.13 -11.24
C GLN A 296 -26.30 -0.34 -9.82
N ILE A 297 -27.13 0.41 -9.09
CA ILE A 297 -27.56 0.05 -7.74
C ILE A 297 -28.39 -1.24 -7.77
N GLU A 298 -29.32 -1.36 -8.72
CA GLU A 298 -30.08 -2.59 -8.95
C GLU A 298 -29.18 -3.76 -9.31
N MET A 299 -28.21 -3.57 -10.20
CA MET A 299 -27.26 -4.64 -10.56
C MET A 299 -26.47 -5.13 -9.35
N VAL A 300 -25.99 -4.21 -8.52
CA VAL A 300 -25.25 -4.53 -7.28
C VAL A 300 -26.17 -5.21 -6.25
N GLN A 301 -27.43 -4.77 -6.12
CA GLN A 301 -28.40 -5.44 -5.24
C GLN A 301 -28.73 -6.85 -5.72
N ARG A 302 -28.92 -7.04 -7.03
CA ARG A 302 -29.16 -8.35 -7.63
C ARG A 302 -27.98 -9.28 -7.37
N SER A 303 -26.73 -8.81 -7.45
CA SER A 303 -25.58 -9.68 -7.10
C SER A 303 -25.61 -10.26 -5.69
N GLY A 304 -26.52 -9.77 -4.82
CA GLY A 304 -26.75 -10.18 -3.43
C GLY A 304 -25.56 -9.96 -2.49
N MET A 305 -24.45 -9.43 -3.02
CA MET A 305 -23.27 -8.95 -2.31
C MET A 305 -23.65 -8.02 -1.14
N LEU A 306 -24.55 -7.05 -1.35
CA LEU A 306 -24.94 -6.10 -0.29
C LEU A 306 -25.74 -6.73 0.85
N SER A 307 -26.45 -7.82 0.58
CA SER A 307 -27.25 -8.51 1.61
C SER A 307 -26.38 -9.36 2.54
N ARG A 308 -25.26 -9.89 2.01
CA ARG A 308 -24.32 -10.77 2.75
C ARG A 308 -23.14 -10.02 3.33
N MET A 309 -22.82 -8.84 2.80
CA MET A 309 -21.69 -8.04 3.24
C MET A 309 -22.01 -7.36 4.58
N ASN A 310 -21.55 -7.96 5.67
CA ASN A 310 -21.60 -7.35 6.99
C ASN A 310 -20.47 -6.32 7.13
N ILE A 311 -20.71 -5.12 6.60
CA ILE A 311 -19.75 -4.00 6.59
C ILE A 311 -19.22 -3.67 7.99
N PRO A 312 -20.05 -3.60 9.05
CA PRO A 312 -19.55 -3.43 10.42
C PRO A 312 -18.53 -4.49 10.84
N VAL A 313 -18.72 -5.76 10.48
CA VAL A 313 -17.76 -6.84 10.78
C VAL A 313 -16.46 -6.65 10.01
N MET A 314 -16.50 -6.29 8.71
CA MET A 314 -15.27 -6.02 7.95
C MET A 314 -14.44 -4.90 8.58
N ILE A 315 -15.12 -3.79 8.90
CA ILE A 315 -14.49 -2.62 9.51
C ILE A 315 -13.94 -3.01 10.88
N GLY A 316 -14.71 -3.79 11.66
CA GLY A 316 -14.30 -4.30 12.96
C GLY A 316 -13.01 -5.12 12.89
N VAL A 317 -12.88 -6.02 11.92
CA VAL A 317 -11.64 -6.81 11.72
C VAL A 317 -10.47 -5.91 11.37
N GLY A 318 -10.64 -5.01 10.39
CA GLY A 318 -9.58 -4.05 10.02
C GLY A 318 -9.20 -3.13 11.19
N PHE A 319 -10.19 -2.74 11.99
CA PHE A 319 -10.03 -1.91 13.18
C PHE A 319 -9.20 -2.63 14.25
N VAL A 320 -9.48 -3.89 14.57
CA VAL A 320 -8.67 -4.67 15.51
C VAL A 320 -7.22 -4.80 15.04
N VAL A 321 -7.00 -5.05 13.74
CA VAL A 321 -5.66 -5.17 13.16
C VAL A 321 -4.87 -3.87 13.29
N ILE A 322 -5.47 -2.72 12.95
CA ILE A 322 -4.75 -1.44 13.02
C ILE A 322 -4.47 -1.01 14.47
N ILE A 323 -5.38 -1.29 15.41
CA ILE A 323 -5.15 -1.00 16.83
C ILE A 323 -4.03 -1.88 17.39
N ALA A 324 -4.04 -3.19 17.10
CA ALA A 324 -2.95 -4.09 17.49
C ALA A 324 -1.59 -3.61 16.93
N TYR A 325 -1.57 -3.19 15.66
CA TYR A 325 -0.38 -2.61 15.05
C TYR A 325 0.08 -1.33 15.75
N MET A 326 -0.84 -0.41 16.06
CA MET A 326 -0.54 0.83 16.78
C MET A 326 0.06 0.58 18.17
N LEU A 327 -0.50 -0.38 18.92
CA LEU A 327 0.02 -0.78 20.23
C LEU A 327 1.43 -1.36 20.12
N TRP A 328 1.70 -2.17 19.09
CA TRP A 328 3.03 -2.73 18.86
C TRP A 328 4.07 -1.67 18.45
N VAL A 329 3.71 -0.71 17.59
CA VAL A 329 4.63 0.35 17.15
C VAL A 329 4.93 1.37 18.25
N ARG A 330 4.09 1.47 19.30
CA ARG A 330 4.29 2.38 20.45
C ARG A 330 5.72 2.38 21.00
N ARG A 331 6.36 1.21 21.07
CA ARG A 331 7.74 1.05 21.57
C ARG A 331 8.77 1.95 20.89
N TYR A 332 8.59 2.24 19.59
CA TYR A 332 9.52 3.09 18.85
C TYR A 332 9.37 4.58 19.21
N PHE A 333 8.17 5.00 19.60
CA PHE A 333 7.91 6.37 20.03
C PHE A 333 8.41 6.63 21.44
N VAL A 334 8.19 5.67 22.35
CA VAL A 334 8.65 5.76 23.75
C VAL A 334 10.18 5.84 23.81
N ALA A 335 10.88 4.95 23.10
CA ALA A 335 12.34 4.96 23.07
C ALA A 335 12.90 6.31 22.59
N ARG A 336 12.25 6.96 21.60
CA ARG A 336 12.67 8.27 21.11
C ARG A 336 12.41 9.38 22.12
N SER A 337 11.29 9.36 22.83
CA SER A 337 10.99 10.38 23.84
C SER A 337 11.94 10.32 25.03
N GLU A 338 12.34 9.13 25.46
CA GLU A 338 13.33 8.95 26.52
C GLU A 338 14.68 9.55 26.11
N THR A 339 15.15 9.23 24.89
CA THR A 339 16.40 9.80 24.36
C THR A 339 16.38 11.34 24.26
N GLN A 340 15.21 11.97 24.09
CA GLN A 340 15.10 13.43 24.05
C GLN A 340 15.00 14.08 25.42
N LEU A 341 14.60 13.35 26.46
CA LEU A 341 14.57 13.84 27.85
C LEU A 341 15.97 13.80 28.48
N ASP A 342 16.81 12.87 28.03
CA ASP A 342 18.18 12.70 28.50
C ASP A 342 19.21 13.63 27.80
N SER A 343 18.79 14.41 26.79
CA SER A 343 19.64 15.31 25.97
C SER A 343 19.34 16.78 26.23
#